data_AF-A0A924W2K9-F1
#
_entry.id   AF-A0A924W2K9-F1
#
_cell.length_a   1.000
_cell.length_b   1.000
_cell.length_c   1.000
_cell.angle_alpha   90.00
_cell.angle_beta   90.00
_cell.angle_gamma   90.00
#
_symmetry.space_group_name_H-M   'P 1'
#
loop_
_entity.id
_entity.type
_entity.pdbx_description
1 polymer ?
#
loop_
_entity_poly.entity_id
_entity_poly.type
_entity_poly.pdbx_seq_one_letter_code
_entity_poly.pdbx_strand_id
1 'polypeptide(L)'
;MNVIGGGALIVNLVMWVTVAIALAVGFTYLTRRQARERFPGGAKRYVAALTVQAAAFMIPIPVTLILLLGRPMPAGLDVVIAVTVGVGVLALLHYAPVTGPLLRDLRRSRLEAAMERASRNRK
;
A
#
# COMPACT_ATOMS: atom_id res chain seq x y z
N MET A 1 23.84 -0.12 -26.76
CA MET A 1 23.26 -0.73 -25.55
C MET A 1 23.45 0.24 -24.40
N ASN A 2 22.37 0.81 -23.87
CA ASN A 2 22.48 1.70 -22.70
C ASN A 2 22.75 0.80 -21.48
N VAL A 3 23.97 0.81 -20.97
CA VAL A 3 24.31 0.11 -19.74
C VAL A 3 23.64 0.89 -18.62
N ILE A 4 22.41 0.51 -18.27
CA ILE A 4 21.73 1.05 -17.09
C ILE A 4 22.56 0.58 -15.90
N GLY A 5 23.39 1.47 -15.35
CA GLY A 5 24.15 1.18 -14.15
C GLY A 5 23.20 0.77 -13.02
N GLY A 6 23.58 -0.22 -12.22
CA GLY A 6 22.74 -0.72 -11.12
C GLY A 6 22.23 0.39 -10.19
N GLY A 7 23.00 1.46 -9.99
CA GLY A 7 22.58 2.65 -9.26
C GLY A 7 21.42 3.41 -9.90
N ALA A 8 21.42 3.58 -11.23
CA ALA A 8 20.33 4.22 -11.96
C ALA A 8 19.02 3.41 -11.88
N LEU A 9 19.14 2.08 -11.88
CA LEU A 9 17.99 1.18 -11.70
C LEU A 9 17.39 1.31 -10.30
N ILE A 10 18.22 1.36 -9.25
CA ILE A 10 17.75 1.56 -7.86
C ILE A 10 17.07 2.92 -7.71
N VAL A 11 17.67 4.00 -8.22
CA VAL A 11 17.07 5.35 -8.16
C VAL A 11 15.72 5.38 -8.87
N ASN A 12 15.63 4.76 -10.05
CA ASN A 12 14.38 4.66 -10.79
C ASN A 12 13.32 3.89 -10.00
N LEU A 13 13.67 2.75 -9.38
CA LEU A 13 12.76 1.99 -8.55
C LEU A 13 12.28 2.78 -7.32
N VAL A 14 13.18 3.46 -6.61
CA VAL A 14 12.82 4.30 -5.46
C VAL A 14 11.87 5.42 -5.87
N MET A 15 12.17 6.10 -6.98
CA MET A 15 11.31 7.13 -7.55
C MET A 15 9.93 6.56 -7.90
N TRP A 16 9.88 5.44 -8.60
CA TRP A 16 8.64 4.79 -9.01
C TRP A 16 7.78 4.40 -7.81
N VAL A 17 8.38 3.74 -6.80
CA VAL A 17 7.66 3.36 -5.56
C VAL A 17 7.14 4.58 -4.83
N THR A 18 7.96 5.62 -4.71
CA THR A 18 7.58 6.85 -4.01
C THR A 18 6.40 7.54 -4.71
N VAL A 19 6.46 7.66 -6.03
CA VAL A 19 5.36 8.23 -6.83
C VAL A 19 4.10 7.38 -6.72
N ALA A 20 4.21 6.05 -6.83
CA ALA A 20 3.07 5.15 -6.70
C ALA A 20 2.39 5.25 -5.32
N ILE A 21 3.17 5.31 -4.25
CA ILE A 21 2.66 5.53 -2.89
C ILE A 21 1.98 6.89 -2.79
N ALA A 22 2.63 7.96 -3.26
CA ALA A 22 2.08 9.32 -3.20
C ALA A 22 0.74 9.42 -3.96
N LEU A 23 0.64 8.81 -5.14
CA LEU A 23 -0.60 8.76 -5.92
C LEU A 23 -1.68 7.95 -5.21
N ALA A 24 -1.36 6.77 -4.68
CA ALA A 24 -2.32 5.92 -3.97
C ALA A 24 -2.86 6.61 -2.72
N VAL A 25 -1.99 7.23 -1.93
CA VAL A 25 -2.35 7.97 -0.72
C VAL A 25 -3.15 9.21 -1.08
N GLY A 26 -2.65 10.03 -2.01
CA GLY A 26 -3.29 11.28 -2.45
C GLY A 26 -4.68 11.04 -3.04
N PHE A 27 -4.81 10.10 -3.96
CA PHE A 27 -6.09 9.73 -4.56
C PHE A 27 -7.09 9.26 -3.49
N THR A 28 -6.66 8.37 -2.59
CA THR A 28 -7.54 7.86 -1.52
C THR A 28 -7.92 8.94 -0.52
N TYR A 29 -7.00 9.86 -0.22
CA TYR A 29 -7.22 10.98 0.68
C TYR A 29 -8.25 11.97 0.12
N LEU A 30 -8.16 12.31 -1.18
CA LEU A 30 -9.05 13.25 -1.85
C LEU A 30 -10.44 12.65 -2.10
N THR A 31 -10.52 11.39 -2.50
CA THR A 31 -11.80 10.74 -2.84
C THR A 31 -12.63 10.32 -1.62
N ARG A 32 -12.02 10.18 -0.43
CA ARG A 32 -12.68 9.65 0.77
C ARG A 32 -12.78 10.67 1.91
N ARG A 33 -13.32 11.86 1.60
CA ARG A 33 -13.45 12.98 2.54
C ARG A 33 -14.19 12.62 3.84
N GLN A 34 -15.30 11.89 3.76
CA GLN A 34 -16.07 11.45 4.94
C GLN A 34 -15.28 10.52 5.86
N ALA A 35 -14.54 9.56 5.28
CA ALA A 35 -13.72 8.63 6.07
C ALA A 35 -12.57 9.35 6.77
N ARG A 36 -12.01 10.40 6.14
CA ARG A 36 -10.98 11.25 6.72
C ARG A 36 -11.48 12.05 7.91
N GLU A 37 -12.63 12.70 7.78
CA GLU A 37 -13.20 13.59 8.82
C GLU A 37 -13.62 12.80 10.06
N ARG A 38 -14.04 11.54 9.88
CA ARG A 38 -14.44 10.65 10.98
C ARG A 38 -13.30 9.76 11.50
N PHE A 39 -12.09 9.91 10.97
CA PHE A 39 -10.98 9.04 11.35
C PHE A 39 -10.51 9.32 12.79
N PRO A 40 -10.31 8.28 13.63
CA PRO A 40 -9.84 8.49 15.00
C PRO A 40 -8.43 9.09 15.01
N GLY A 41 -8.25 10.22 15.69
CA GLY A 41 -7.01 11.00 15.67
C GLY A 41 -6.85 11.92 14.44
N GLY A 42 -7.92 12.10 13.66
CA GLY A 42 -8.03 13.13 12.64
C GLY A 42 -7.28 12.86 11.34
N ALA A 43 -7.27 13.88 10.47
CA ALA A 43 -6.78 13.76 9.09
C ALA A 43 -5.29 13.38 9.00
N LYS A 44 -4.43 13.87 9.90
CA LYS A 44 -2.99 13.54 9.92
C LYS A 44 -2.76 12.05 10.17
N ARG A 45 -3.50 11.46 11.13
CA ARG A 45 -3.41 10.04 11.45
C ARG A 45 -3.99 9.17 10.33
N TYR A 46 -5.01 9.66 9.63
CA TYR A 46 -5.54 9.01 8.42
C TYR A 46 -4.50 8.95 7.29
N VAL A 47 -3.79 10.04 7.01
CA VAL A 47 -2.69 10.06 6.02
C VAL A 47 -1.60 9.08 6.44
N ALA A 48 -1.18 9.10 7.70
CA ALA A 48 -0.17 8.16 8.20
C ALA A 48 -0.61 6.70 8.01
N ALA A 49 -1.86 6.36 8.33
CA ALA A 49 -2.39 5.01 8.13
C ALA A 49 -2.44 4.61 6.64
N LEU A 50 -2.79 5.53 5.74
CA LEU A 50 -2.74 5.30 4.29
C LEU A 50 -1.31 5.10 3.79
N THR A 51 -0.37 5.93 4.25
CA THR A 51 1.04 5.82 3.89
C THR A 51 1.63 4.50 4.36
N VAL A 52 1.36 4.10 5.61
CA VAL A 52 1.79 2.81 6.15
C VAL A 52 1.20 1.66 5.33
N GLN A 53 -0.09 1.69 5.00
CA GLN A 53 -0.71 0.66 4.18
C GLN A 53 -0.08 0.58 2.78
N ALA A 54 0.10 1.72 2.11
CA ALA A 54 0.64 1.79 0.76
C ALA A 54 2.11 1.34 0.74
N ALA A 55 2.93 1.82 1.67
CA ALA A 55 4.34 1.46 1.79
C ALA A 55 4.53 -0.02 2.11
N ALA A 56 3.74 -0.56 3.05
CA ALA A 56 3.77 -1.97 3.43
C ALA A 56 3.53 -2.91 2.25
N PHE A 57 2.68 -2.51 1.31
CA PHE A 57 2.38 -3.30 0.13
C PHE A 57 3.35 -3.03 -1.04
N MET A 58 3.68 -1.76 -1.30
CA MET A 58 4.43 -1.35 -2.49
C MET A 58 5.94 -1.56 -2.37
N ILE A 59 6.54 -1.38 -1.19
CA ILE A 59 8.00 -1.51 -1.01
C ILE A 59 8.49 -2.96 -1.21
N PRO A 60 7.82 -3.99 -0.67
CA PRO A 60 8.31 -5.36 -0.80
C PRO A 60 8.29 -5.89 -2.24
N ILE A 61 7.45 -5.36 -3.12
CA ILE A 61 7.33 -5.82 -4.52
C ILE A 61 8.66 -5.70 -5.28
N PRO A 62 9.25 -4.50 -5.47
CA PRO A 62 10.52 -4.36 -6.19
C PRO A 62 11.68 -5.03 -5.46
N VAL A 63 11.69 -5.05 -4.12
CA VAL A 63 12.69 -5.81 -3.35
C VAL A 63 12.63 -7.29 -3.71
N THR A 64 11.43 -7.86 -3.74
CA THR A 64 11.23 -9.27 -4.10
C THR A 64 11.62 -9.53 -5.55
N LEU A 65 11.22 -8.67 -6.48
CA LEU A 65 11.59 -8.82 -7.90
C LEU A 65 13.11 -8.75 -8.12
N ILE A 66 13.82 -7.88 -7.40
CA ILE A 66 15.29 -7.84 -7.42
C ILE A 66 15.88 -9.16 -6.88
N LEU A 67 15.35 -9.67 -5.77
CA LEU A 67 15.84 -10.93 -5.16
C LEU A 67 15.57 -12.17 -6.03
N LEU A 68 14.53 -12.12 -6.87
CA LEU A 68 14.19 -13.19 -7.81
C LEU A 68 14.89 -13.03 -9.17
N LEU A 69 15.58 -11.91 -9.41
CA LEU A 69 16.23 -11.65 -10.68
C LEU A 69 17.28 -12.73 -11.01
N GLY A 70 17.20 -13.31 -12.21
CA GLY A 70 18.10 -14.37 -12.66
C GLY A 70 17.76 -15.78 -12.16
N ARG A 71 16.69 -15.94 -11.36
CA ARG A 71 16.16 -17.28 -11.03
C ARG A 71 15.37 -17.82 -12.23
N PRO A 72 15.59 -19.08 -12.65
CA PRO A 72 14.74 -19.71 -13.65
C PRO A 72 13.35 -19.93 -13.03
N MET A 73 12.36 -19.16 -13.49
CA MET A 73 10.97 -19.27 -13.04
C MET A 73 10.02 -19.22 -14.24
N PRO A 74 8.84 -19.86 -14.14
CA PRO A 74 7.75 -19.64 -15.07
C PRO A 74 7.37 -18.16 -15.15
N ALA A 75 7.04 -17.68 -16.34
CA ALA A 75 6.64 -16.29 -16.55
C ALA A 75 5.44 -15.91 -15.65
N GLY A 76 5.56 -14.80 -14.93
CA GLY A 76 4.51 -14.28 -14.04
C GLY A 76 4.51 -14.86 -12.62
N LEU A 77 5.25 -15.94 -12.35
CA LEU A 77 5.35 -16.49 -10.98
C LEU A 77 6.09 -15.52 -10.05
N ASP A 78 7.09 -14.82 -10.57
CA ASP A 78 7.81 -13.75 -9.90
C ASP A 78 6.90 -12.63 -9.41
N VAL A 79 5.94 -12.21 -10.25
CA VAL A 79 4.94 -11.20 -9.90
C VAL A 79 4.00 -11.72 -8.81
N VAL A 80 3.52 -12.97 -8.94
CA VAL A 80 2.66 -13.59 -7.92
C VAL A 80 3.38 -13.62 -6.57
N ILE A 81 4.63 -14.08 -6.53
CA ILE A 81 5.44 -14.10 -5.30
C ILE A 81 5.60 -12.70 -4.74
N ALA A 82 5.96 -11.71 -5.55
CA ALA A 82 6.14 -10.33 -5.12
C ALA A 82 4.87 -9.72 -4.50
N VAL A 83 3.71 -9.98 -5.11
CA VAL A 83 2.41 -9.54 -4.57
C VAL A 83 2.08 -10.27 -3.27
N THR A 84 2.28 -11.59 -3.21
CA THR A 84 2.07 -12.38 -1.99
C THR A 84 2.95 -11.89 -0.84
N VAL A 85 4.22 -11.57 -1.10
CA VAL A 85 5.12 -11.00 -0.11
C VAL A 85 4.61 -9.64 0.37
N GLY A 86 4.18 -8.75 -0.53
CA GLY A 86 3.58 -7.47 -0.17
C GLY A 86 2.33 -7.60 0.72
N VAL A 87 1.44 -8.56 0.41
CA VAL A 87 0.29 -8.88 1.25
C VAL A 87 0.73 -9.43 2.61
N GLY A 88 1.72 -10.31 2.64
CA GLY A 88 2.27 -10.89 3.87
C GLY A 88 2.87 -9.82 4.80
N VAL A 89 3.65 -8.89 4.27
CA VAL A 89 4.22 -7.77 5.04
C VAL A 89 3.11 -6.89 5.61
N LEU A 90 2.09 -6.56 4.81
CA LEU A 90 0.95 -5.80 5.28
C LEU A 90 0.19 -6.53 6.40
N ALA A 91 0.02 -7.85 6.27
CA ALA A 91 -0.61 -8.67 7.30
C ALA A 91 0.20 -8.67 8.60
N LEU A 92 1.52 -8.84 8.52
CA LEU A 92 2.43 -8.76 9.69
C LEU A 92 2.32 -7.41 10.40
N LEU A 93 2.31 -6.31 9.64
CA LEU A 93 2.15 -4.96 10.21
C LEU A 93 0.78 -4.73 10.85
N HIS A 94 -0.23 -5.54 10.52
CA HIS A 94 -1.54 -5.51 11.18
C HIS A 94 -1.50 -6.07 12.61
N TYR A 95 -0.51 -6.91 12.91
CA TYR A 95 -0.28 -7.47 14.23
C TYR A 95 0.79 -6.71 15.02
N ALA A 96 1.57 -5.86 14.36
CA ALA A 96 2.57 -5.04 15.02
C ALA A 96 1.92 -3.97 15.92
N PRO A 97 2.51 -3.66 17.10
CA PRO A 97 1.88 -2.80 18.11
C PRO A 97 1.71 -1.34 17.67
N VAL A 98 2.60 -0.84 16.80
CA VAL A 98 2.60 0.55 16.34
C VAL A 98 1.68 0.74 15.13
N THR A 99 1.80 -0.13 14.12
CA THR A 99 1.07 -0.01 12.86
C THR A 99 -0.28 -0.71 12.87
N GLY A 100 -0.46 -1.73 13.71
CA GLY A 100 -1.70 -2.50 13.83
C GLY A 100 -2.92 -1.64 14.18
N PRO A 101 -2.88 -0.78 15.22
CA PRO A 101 -3.99 0.11 15.53
C PRO A 101 -4.37 1.03 14.36
N LEU A 102 -3.37 1.60 13.67
CA LEU A 102 -3.61 2.46 12.50
C LEU A 102 -4.33 1.71 11.37
N LEU A 103 -3.89 0.50 11.06
CA LEU A 103 -4.48 -0.30 9.99
C LEU A 103 -5.87 -0.84 10.35
N ARG A 104 -6.12 -1.13 11.63
CA ARG A 104 -7.45 -1.52 12.13
C ARG A 104 -8.45 -0.37 12.05
N ASP A 105 -8.04 0.81 12.49
CA ASP A 105 -8.84 2.04 12.38
C ASP A 105 -9.17 2.36 10.91
N LEU A 106 -8.19 2.18 10.02
CA LEU A 106 -8.37 2.32 8.58
C LEU A 106 -9.37 1.30 8.02
N ARG A 107 -9.29 0.04 8.42
CA ARG A 107 -10.26 -0.98 8.01
C ARG A 107 -11.67 -0.66 8.51
N ARG A 108 -11.80 -0.24 9.76
CA ARG A 108 -13.08 0.10 10.38
C ARG A 108 -13.77 1.28 9.68
N SER A 109 -13.06 2.39 9.48
CA SER A 109 -13.59 3.57 8.79
C SER A 109 -14.04 3.26 7.36
N ARG A 110 -13.36 2.35 6.65
CA ARG A 110 -13.76 1.88 5.32
C ARG A 110 -15.04 1.05 5.35
N LEU A 111 -15.19 0.17 6.33
CA LEU A 111 -16.38 -0.65 6.53
C LEU A 111 -17.60 0.20 6.85
N GLU A 112 -17.46 1.15 7.77
CA GLU A 112 -18.53 2.10 8.13
C GLU A 112 -18.97 2.91 6.91
N ALA A 113 -18.02 3.44 6.13
CA ALA A 113 -18.32 4.18 4.90
C ALA A 113 -18.96 3.30 3.80
N ALA A 114 -18.65 2.02 3.73
CA ALA A 114 -19.26 1.08 2.78
C ALA A 114 -20.70 0.72 3.20
N MET A 115 -20.92 0.48 4.49
CA MET A 115 -22.24 0.21 5.05
C MET A 115 -23.18 1.40 4.88
N GLU A 116 -22.71 2.64 5.10
CA GLU A 116 -23.50 3.85 4.91
C GLU A 116 -23.92 4.06 3.44
N ARG A 117 -23.05 3.68 2.48
CA ARG A 117 -23.42 3.68 1.06
C ARG A 117 -24.44 2.59 0.74
N ALA A 118 -24.25 1.39 1.26
CA ALA A 118 -25.17 0.27 1.04
C ALA A 118 -26.56 0.55 1.64
N SER A 119 -26.63 1.20 2.81
CA SER A 119 -27.90 1.59 3.43
C SER A 119 -28.59 2.74 2.69
N ARG A 120 -27.84 3.68 2.12
CA ARG A 120 -28.40 4.77 1.29
C ARG A 120 -28.97 4.26 -0.03
N ASN A 121 -28.37 3.25 -0.66
CA ASN A 121 -28.87 2.67 -1.92
C ASN A 121 -30.08 1.73 -1.74
N ARG A 122 -30.45 1.39 -0.50
CA ARG A 122 -31.66 0.60 -0.19
C ARG A 122 -32.89 1.45 0.10
N LYS A 123 -32.74 2.78 0.18
CA LYS A 123 -33.85 3.74 0.28
C LYS A 123 -34.11 4.35 -1.08
#